data_AF-A0A497K5E0-F1
#
_entry.id   AF-A0A497K5E0-F1
#
_cell.length_a   1.000
_cell.length_b   1.000
_cell.length_c   1.000
_cell.angle_alpha   90.00
_cell.angle_beta   90.00
_cell.angle_gamma   90.00
#
_symmetry.space_group_name_H-M   'P 1'
#
loop_
_entity.id
_entity.type
_entity.pdbx_description
1 polymer ?
#
loop_
_entity_poly.entity_id
_entity_poly.type
_entity_poly.pdbx_seq_one_letter_code
_entity_poly.pdbx_strand_id
1 'polypeptide(L)'
;MRVDDNLAPQNGRSKKIVVVAHCILNQNSRVQGLAKFKGTITPVVEILTKSGVGIIQMPCPEFLYMGYKRWAQTKEQYDITPYRKFCRKIAKQIAEQIQEYAKNNVKTLIILGIEGSPTCAVTETTKGYKGGKHAKNKEQKTTKT
;
A
#
# COMPACT_ATOMS: atom_id res chain seq x y z
N MET A 1 -10.10 -27.58 46.26
CA MET A 1 -10.68 -26.22 46.32
C MET A 1 -9.56 -25.28 46.75
N ARG A 2 -9.02 -24.37 45.94
CA ARG A 2 -9.55 -23.63 44.78
C ARG A 2 -8.47 -23.58 43.70
N VAL A 3 -8.82 -23.94 42.46
CA VAL A 3 -7.99 -23.70 41.28
C VAL A 3 -8.87 -22.87 40.37
N ASP A 4 -8.88 -21.56 40.58
CA ASP A 4 -9.52 -20.62 39.66
C ASP A 4 -8.80 -19.28 39.79
N ASP A 5 -7.93 -19.00 38.83
CA ASP A 5 -7.88 -17.70 38.17
C ASP A 5 -7.40 -17.94 36.73
N ASN A 6 -8.34 -17.73 35.81
CA ASN A 6 -8.23 -17.88 34.36
C ASN A 6 -6.93 -17.28 33.78
N LEU A 7 -5.92 -18.10 33.57
CA LEU A 7 -4.81 -17.75 32.70
C LEU A 7 -5.25 -17.98 31.24
N ALA A 8 -5.75 -16.93 30.59
CA ALA A 8 -5.87 -16.92 29.14
C ALA A 8 -4.54 -17.40 28.52
N PRO A 9 -4.56 -18.22 27.44
CA PRO A 9 -3.35 -18.78 26.88
C PRO A 9 -2.32 -17.67 26.62
N GLN A 10 -1.11 -17.83 27.15
CA GLN A 10 -0.01 -16.87 27.05
C GLN A 10 0.26 -16.53 25.58
N ASN A 11 -0.31 -15.42 25.14
CA ASN A 11 -0.41 -15.05 23.74
C ASN A 11 0.87 -14.32 23.34
N GLY A 12 1.83 -14.99 22.71
CA GLY A 12 3.11 -14.42 22.22
C GLY A 12 3.00 -13.31 21.16
N ARG A 13 1.81 -12.72 20.98
CA ARG A 13 1.54 -11.62 20.04
C ARG A 13 1.98 -10.31 20.66
N SER A 14 2.78 -9.54 19.92
CA SER A 14 3.23 -8.19 20.33
C SER A 14 2.10 -7.16 20.48
N LYS A 15 0.89 -7.47 19.98
CA LYS A 15 -0.28 -6.57 19.93
C LYS A 15 0.05 -5.22 19.27
N LYS A 16 1.00 -5.22 18.32
CA LYS A 16 1.42 -4.03 17.56
C LYS A 16 1.38 -4.35 16.06
N ILE A 17 0.81 -3.45 15.28
CA ILE A 17 0.73 -3.58 13.83
C ILE A 17 1.17 -2.29 13.14
N VAL A 18 1.60 -2.42 11.89
CA VAL A 18 1.80 -1.31 10.95
C VAL A 18 1.03 -1.59 9.67
N VAL A 19 0.58 -0.53 9.01
CA VAL A 19 0.01 -0.62 7.66
C VAL A 19 1.05 -0.13 6.67
N VAL A 20 1.27 -0.86 5.58
CA VAL A 20 2.28 -0.50 4.58
C VAL A 20 1.67 -0.45 3.19
N ALA A 21 2.10 0.51 2.37
CA ALA A 21 1.79 0.53 0.96
C ALA A 21 2.30 -0.76 0.28
N HIS A 22 1.48 -1.34 -0.61
CA HIS A 22 1.78 -2.60 -1.30
C HIS A 22 3.20 -2.73 -1.84
N CYS A 23 3.72 -1.66 -2.45
CA CYS A 23 5.03 -1.69 -3.08
C CYS A 23 6.20 -1.76 -2.08
N ILE A 24 5.99 -1.49 -0.80
CA ILE A 24 7.00 -1.78 0.24
C ILE A 24 7.28 -3.29 0.29
N LEU A 25 6.24 -4.11 0.11
CA LEU A 25 6.34 -5.58 0.14
C LEU A 25 6.45 -6.21 -1.25
N ASN A 26 6.05 -5.50 -2.31
CA ASN A 26 6.09 -6.02 -3.67
C ASN A 26 6.38 -4.92 -4.71
N GLN A 27 7.65 -4.67 -4.99
CA GLN A 27 8.15 -3.73 -5.99
C GLN A 27 7.74 -4.09 -7.42
N ASN A 28 7.37 -5.34 -7.71
CA ASN A 28 6.83 -5.72 -9.02
C ASN A 28 5.50 -5.01 -9.35
N SER A 29 4.83 -4.46 -8.34
CA SER A 29 3.61 -3.66 -8.54
C SER A 29 3.90 -2.20 -8.95
N ARG A 30 5.14 -1.71 -8.80
CA ARG A 30 5.49 -0.34 -9.19
C ARG A 30 5.43 -0.17 -10.70
N VAL A 31 5.28 1.09 -11.13
CA VAL A 31 5.43 1.46 -12.53
C VAL A 31 6.79 0.97 -13.04
N GLN A 32 6.81 0.45 -14.27
CA GLN A 32 8.02 -0.08 -14.89
C GLN A 32 9.13 0.99 -14.92
N GLY A 33 10.34 0.58 -14.56
CA GLY A 33 11.51 1.46 -14.47
C GLY A 33 11.63 2.28 -13.18
N LEU A 34 10.64 2.24 -12.26
CA LEU A 34 10.69 2.96 -10.98
C LEU A 34 10.95 2.07 -9.76
N ALA A 35 11.07 0.75 -9.94
CA ALA A 35 11.40 -0.18 -8.86
C ALA A 35 12.88 -0.02 -8.46
N LYS A 36 13.15 0.07 -7.15
CA LYS A 36 14.52 0.16 -6.61
C LYS A 36 15.03 -1.15 -6.02
N PHE A 37 14.15 -2.12 -5.80
CA PHE A 37 14.48 -3.44 -5.27
C PHE A 37 13.79 -4.53 -6.09
N LYS A 38 14.32 -5.76 -6.02
CA LYS A 38 13.80 -6.91 -6.79
C LYS A 38 12.42 -7.39 -6.30
N GLY A 39 12.13 -7.25 -5.01
CA GLY A 39 10.91 -7.78 -4.39
C GLY A 39 10.40 -6.84 -3.31
N THR A 40 10.85 -6.99 -2.08
CA THR A 40 10.54 -6.08 -0.97
C THR A 40 11.51 -4.90 -0.94
N ILE A 41 11.12 -3.78 -0.34
CA ILE A 41 12.08 -2.77 0.15
C ILE A 41 12.75 -3.37 1.39
N THR A 42 13.79 -4.19 1.17
CA THR A 42 14.41 -5.03 2.20
C THR A 42 14.78 -4.28 3.48
N PRO A 43 15.42 -3.09 3.44
CA PRO A 43 15.76 -2.38 4.67
C PRO A 43 14.54 -2.04 5.55
N VAL A 44 13.40 -1.69 4.93
CA VAL A 44 12.17 -1.39 5.67
C VAL A 44 11.60 -2.66 6.29
N VAL A 45 11.53 -3.76 5.52
CA VAL A 45 10.96 -5.03 6.01
C VAL A 45 11.80 -5.62 7.13
N GLU A 46 13.14 -5.51 7.07
CA GLU A 46 14.02 -5.96 8.14
C GLU A 46 13.80 -5.18 9.43
N ILE A 47 13.67 -3.85 9.36
CA ILE A 47 13.37 -3.01 10.54
C ILE A 47 12.03 -3.40 11.16
N LEU A 48 10.98 -3.57 10.35
CA LEU A 48 9.66 -3.96 10.84
C LEU A 48 9.68 -5.35 11.48
N THR A 49 10.35 -6.32 10.84
CA THR A 49 10.51 -7.68 11.38
C THR A 49 11.25 -7.66 12.72
N LYS A 50 12.39 -6.96 12.81
CA LYS A 50 13.18 -6.84 14.05
C LYS A 50 12.40 -6.13 15.17
N SER A 51 11.45 -5.26 14.82
CA SER A 51 10.59 -4.56 15.79
C SER A 51 9.45 -5.43 16.35
N GLY A 52 9.25 -6.64 15.81
CA GLY A 52 8.21 -7.58 16.25
C GLY A 52 6.78 -7.11 15.97
N VAL A 53 6.57 -6.22 14.99
CA VAL A 53 5.24 -5.73 14.61
C VAL A 53 4.60 -6.63 13.55
N GLY A 54 3.28 -6.79 13.60
CA GLY A 54 2.52 -7.36 12.49
C GLY A 54 2.44 -6.36 11.33
N ILE A 55 2.45 -6.85 10.09
CA ILE A 55 2.40 -6.01 8.89
C ILE A 55 1.08 -6.24 8.16
N ILE A 56 0.29 -5.18 8.00
CA ILE A 56 -0.90 -5.16 7.17
C ILE A 56 -0.55 -4.50 5.84
N GLN A 57 -0.74 -5.24 4.75
CA GLN A 57 -0.54 -4.71 3.40
C GLN A 57 -1.79 -3.96 2.94
N MET A 58 -1.64 -2.68 2.60
CA MET A 58 -2.66 -1.93 1.88
C MET A 58 -2.53 -2.20 0.37
N PRO A 59 -3.60 -2.69 -0.30
CA PRO A 59 -3.58 -2.91 -1.74
C PRO A 59 -3.21 -1.65 -2.53
N CYS A 60 -2.46 -1.78 -3.63
CA CYS A 60 -2.08 -0.65 -4.47
C CYS A 60 -3.24 -0.23 -5.37
N PRO A 61 -3.84 0.97 -5.18
CA PRO A 61 -4.98 1.35 -5.99
C PRO A 61 -4.60 1.55 -7.46
N GLU A 62 -3.42 2.10 -7.73
CA GLU A 62 -2.92 2.34 -9.10
C GLU A 62 -2.77 1.02 -9.88
N PHE A 63 -2.19 0.00 -9.22
CA PHE A 63 -1.99 -1.32 -9.82
C PHE A 63 -3.32 -2.02 -10.06
N LEU A 64 -4.22 -2.02 -9.08
CA LEU A 64 -5.51 -2.69 -9.21
C LEU A 64 -6.44 -1.99 -10.22
N TYR A 65 -6.29 -0.68 -10.40
CA TYR A 65 -7.15 0.09 -11.28
C TYR A 65 -6.63 0.16 -12.72
N MET A 66 -5.30 0.33 -12.91
CA MET A 66 -4.69 0.49 -14.24
C MET A 66 -3.86 -0.72 -14.71
N GLY A 67 -3.60 -1.67 -13.83
CA GLY A 67 -2.85 -2.88 -14.15
C GLY A 67 -1.33 -2.72 -14.16
N TYR A 68 -0.67 -3.81 -14.56
CA TYR A 68 0.79 -3.95 -14.54
C TYR A 68 1.51 -3.05 -15.54
N LYS A 69 0.96 -2.87 -16.74
CA LYS A 69 1.58 -2.12 -17.85
C LYS A 69 1.30 -0.60 -17.81
N ARG A 70 0.77 -0.08 -16.71
CA ARG A 70 0.48 1.35 -16.56
C ARG A 70 1.75 2.20 -16.59
N TRP A 71 1.60 3.45 -17.00
CA TRP A 71 2.67 4.45 -16.96
C TRP A 71 2.53 5.36 -15.73
N ALA A 72 3.53 6.19 -15.46
CA ALA A 72 3.56 7.07 -14.29
C ALA A 72 2.62 8.27 -14.46
N GLN A 73 1.54 8.30 -13.68
CA GLN A 73 0.56 9.39 -13.69
C GLN A 73 0.71 10.30 -12.45
N THR A 74 0.18 11.51 -12.55
CA THR A 74 0.12 12.50 -11.46
C THR A 74 -1.17 12.41 -10.66
N LYS A 75 -1.25 13.17 -9.57
CA LYS A 75 -2.46 13.25 -8.74
C LYS A 75 -3.69 13.67 -9.56
N GLU A 76 -3.57 14.71 -10.38
CA GLU A 76 -4.69 15.28 -11.15
C GLU A 76 -5.19 14.31 -12.24
N GLN A 77 -4.31 13.49 -12.81
CA GLN A 77 -4.69 12.45 -13.77
C GLN A 77 -5.47 11.30 -13.11
N TYR A 78 -5.18 11.03 -11.84
CA TYR A 78 -5.93 10.06 -11.02
C TYR A 78 -7.14 10.67 -10.32
N ASP A 79 -7.29 12.00 -10.27
CA ASP A 79 -8.38 12.67 -9.55
C ASP A 79 -9.69 12.66 -10.35
N ILE A 80 -10.12 11.45 -10.72
CA ILE A 80 -11.39 11.18 -11.38
C ILE A 80 -12.33 10.47 -10.41
N THR A 81 -13.63 10.77 -10.50
CA THR A 81 -14.66 10.24 -9.59
C THR A 81 -14.60 8.72 -9.40
N PRO A 82 -14.46 7.89 -10.45
CA PRO A 82 -14.39 6.44 -10.29
C PRO A 82 -13.15 5.97 -9.50
N TYR A 83 -11.98 6.53 -9.78
CA TYR A 83 -10.75 6.19 -9.07
C TYR A 83 -10.81 6.63 -7.61
N ARG A 84 -11.33 7.82 -7.32
CA ARG A 84 -11.53 8.31 -5.94
C ARG A 84 -12.49 7.41 -5.16
N LYS A 85 -13.58 6.92 -5.79
CA LYS A 85 -14.48 5.92 -5.18
C LYS A 85 -13.74 4.60 -4.91
N PHE A 86 -12.91 4.15 -5.84
CA PHE A 86 -12.11 2.94 -5.69
C PHE A 86 -11.10 3.03 -4.53
N CYS A 87 -10.33 4.12 -4.45
CA CYS A 87 -9.42 4.37 -3.33
C CYS A 87 -10.15 4.42 -1.98
N ARG A 88 -11.34 5.05 -1.92
CA ARG A 88 -12.15 5.07 -0.69
C ARG A 88 -12.59 3.67 -0.24
N LYS A 89 -12.90 2.77 -1.18
CA LYS A 89 -13.24 1.37 -0.84
C LYS A 89 -12.06 0.66 -0.18
N ILE A 90 -10.86 0.78 -0.74
CA ILE A 90 -9.64 0.19 -0.17
C ILE A 90 -9.35 0.79 1.21
N ALA A 91 -9.38 2.12 1.33
CA ALA A 91 -9.13 2.81 2.59
C ALA A 91 -10.14 2.41 3.68
N LYS A 92 -11.42 2.25 3.32
CA LYS A 92 -12.47 1.79 4.24
C LYS A 92 -12.16 0.38 4.78
N GLN A 93 -11.76 -0.56 3.92
CA GLN A 93 -11.40 -1.92 4.35
C GLN A 93 -10.20 -1.95 5.31
N ILE A 94 -9.21 -1.08 5.09
CA ILE A 94 -8.07 -0.95 6.01
C ILE A 94 -8.50 -0.29 7.32
N ALA A 95 -9.34 0.74 7.28
CA ALA A 95 -9.86 1.41 8.46
C ALA A 95 -10.71 0.46 9.33
N GLU A 96 -11.55 -0.37 8.72
CA GLU A 96 -12.34 -1.40 9.41
C GLU A 96 -11.43 -2.42 10.12
N GLN A 97 -10.35 -2.87 9.48
CA GLN A 97 -9.35 -3.73 10.11
C GLN A 97 -8.66 -3.03 11.30
N ILE A 98 -8.22 -1.78 11.13
CA ILE A 98 -7.61 -1.00 12.22
C ILE A 98 -8.57 -0.86 13.39
N GLN A 99 -9.85 -0.59 13.13
CA GLN A 99 -10.87 -0.48 14.17
C GLN A 99 -11.07 -1.81 14.90
N GLU A 100 -11.11 -2.92 14.18
CA GLU A 100 -11.23 -4.26 14.79
C GLU A 100 -10.03 -4.59 15.66
N TYR A 101 -8.82 -4.28 15.20
CA TYR A 101 -7.61 -4.41 16.02
C TYR A 101 -7.65 -3.54 17.28
N ALA A 102 -8.08 -2.27 17.15
CA ALA A 102 -8.19 -1.35 18.27
C ALA A 102 -9.17 -1.86 19.34
N LYS A 103 -10.34 -2.38 18.94
CA LYS A 103 -11.33 -3.01 19.86
C LYS A 103 -10.72 -4.17 20.65
N ASN A 104 -9.73 -4.85 20.09
CA ASN A 104 -9.06 -6.03 20.67
C ASN A 104 -7.68 -5.71 21.28
N ASN A 105 -7.45 -4.45 21.66
CA ASN A 105 -6.22 -3.96 22.31
C ASN A 105 -4.94 -4.20 21.47
N VAL A 106 -5.06 -4.15 20.14
CA VAL A 106 -3.91 -4.16 19.21
C VAL A 106 -3.65 -2.72 18.74
N LYS A 107 -2.42 -2.23 18.92
CA LYS A 107 -2.02 -0.87 18.59
C LYS A 107 -1.52 -0.78 17.15
N THR A 108 -2.14 0.07 16.34
CA THR A 108 -1.58 0.49 15.05
C THR A 108 -0.56 1.59 15.28
N LEU A 109 0.70 1.30 15.00
CA LEU A 109 1.80 2.23 15.28
C LEU A 109 2.03 3.23 14.14
N ILE A 110 2.00 2.74 12.89
CA ILE A 110 2.41 3.52 11.71
C ILE A 110 1.58 3.11 10.50
N ILE A 111 1.26 4.08 9.63
CA ILE A 111 0.81 3.87 8.25
C ILE A 111 1.91 4.39 7.32
N LEU A 112 2.56 3.49 6.58
CA LEU A 112 3.70 3.81 5.70
C LEU A 112 3.25 3.93 4.24
N GLY A 113 3.36 5.14 3.72
CA GLY A 113 3.20 5.47 2.30
C GLY A 113 4.51 5.47 1.52
N ILE A 114 4.45 5.82 0.23
CA ILE A 114 5.63 6.07 -0.60
C ILE A 114 5.58 7.48 -1.14
N GLU A 115 6.55 8.29 -0.74
CA GLU A 115 6.68 9.68 -1.20
C GLU A 115 6.77 9.77 -2.74
N GLY A 116 6.17 10.83 -3.29
CA GLY A 116 6.04 11.04 -4.72
C GLY A 116 4.97 10.19 -5.42
N SER A 117 4.31 9.25 -4.74
CA SER A 117 3.12 8.58 -5.31
C SER A 117 1.94 9.56 -5.39
N PRO A 118 1.18 9.56 -6.51
CA PRO A 118 -0.08 10.31 -6.60
C PRO A 118 -1.19 9.77 -5.69
N THR A 119 -1.01 8.55 -5.17
CA THR A 119 -2.06 7.83 -4.44
C THR A 119 -1.72 7.56 -2.97
N CYS A 120 -0.51 7.09 -2.67
CA CYS A 120 -0.13 6.65 -1.31
C CYS A 120 0.98 7.48 -0.67
N ALA A 121 1.37 8.63 -1.23
CA ALA A 121 2.26 9.54 -0.53
C ALA A 121 1.56 10.16 0.69
N VAL A 122 2.34 10.46 1.73
CA VAL A 122 1.83 11.07 2.97
C VAL A 122 2.07 12.57 2.96
N THR A 123 3.24 13.00 2.50
CA THR A 123 3.67 14.40 2.58
C THR A 123 3.70 15.07 1.21
N GLU A 124 4.39 14.47 0.25
CA GLU A 124 4.69 15.08 -1.05
C GLU A 124 4.30 14.19 -2.23
N THR A 125 3.72 14.80 -3.26
CA THR A 125 3.18 14.08 -4.42
C THR A 125 3.44 14.80 -5.73
N THR A 126 3.37 14.07 -6.85
CA THR A 126 3.53 14.63 -8.19
C THR A 126 2.24 15.31 -8.66
N LYS A 127 2.36 16.57 -9.08
CA LYS A 127 1.24 17.41 -9.54
C LYS A 127 1.40 17.84 -11.00
N GLY A 128 0.27 18.23 -11.60
CA GLY A 128 0.14 18.79 -12.93
C GLY A 128 -0.17 17.75 -14.00
N TYR A 129 -0.54 18.21 -15.20
CA TYR A 129 -0.76 17.32 -16.36
C TYR A 129 0.54 17.01 -17.13
N LYS A 130 1.65 17.67 -16.76
CA LYS A 130 3.00 17.41 -17.28
C LYS A 130 3.66 16.30 -16.46
N GLY A 131 3.15 15.10 -16.59
CA GLY A 131 3.65 13.91 -15.92
C GLY A 131 3.04 12.74 -16.64
N GLY A 132 3.91 11.94 -17.26
CA GLY A 132 3.54 11.06 -18.36
C GLY A 132 4.45 11.28 -19.52
N LYS A 133 5.58 10.57 -19.52
CA LYS A 133 6.26 10.35 -20.79
C LYS A 133 5.31 9.47 -21.60
N HIS A 134 4.54 10.06 -22.51
CA HIS A 134 4.02 9.30 -23.64
C HIS A 134 5.22 8.55 -24.21
N ALA A 135 5.13 7.22 -24.30
CA ALA A 135 6.09 6.50 -25.12
C ALA A 135 6.09 7.22 -26.48
N LYS A 136 7.26 7.62 -26.98
CA LYS A 136 7.35 8.09 -28.36
C LYS A 136 6.80 6.94 -29.20
N ASN A 137 5.60 7.10 -29.74
CA ASN A 137 4.98 6.13 -30.64
C ASN A 137 5.89 6.03 -31.87
N LYS A 138 6.85 5.11 -31.84
CA LYS A 138 7.29 4.46 -33.07
C LYS A 138 6.13 3.56 -33.47
N GLU A 139 5.28 4.07 -34.35
CA GLU A 139 4.32 3.36 -35.20
C GLU A 139 3.83 2.00 -34.64
N GLN A 140 2.93 2.01 -33.66
CA GLN A 140 2.13 0.82 -33.36
C GLN A 140 0.75 0.98 -33.97
N LYS A 141 0.69 0.82 -35.31
CA LYS A 141 -0.56 0.40 -35.95
C LYS A 141 -0.79 -1.05 -35.53
N THR A 142 -1.76 -1.27 -34.65
CA THR A 142 -2.28 -2.60 -34.39
C THR A 142 -3.67 -2.68 -35.00
N THR A 143 -3.89 -3.68 -35.84
CA THR A 143 -5.21 -4.00 -36.37
C THR A 143 -6.10 -4.35 -35.19
N LYS A 144 -7.27 -3.70 -35.07
CA LYS A 144 -8.29 -4.09 -34.11
C LYS A 144 -8.73 -5.51 -34.48
N THR A 145 -8.44 -6.48 -33.64
CA THR A 145 -9.06 -7.82 -33.69
C THR A 145 -10.47 -7.77 -33.10
#